data_AF-I0GMF8-F1
#
_entry.id   AF-I0GMF8-F1
#
_cell.length_a   1.000
_cell.length_b   1.000
_cell.length_c   1.000
_cell.angle_alpha   90.00
_cell.angle_beta   90.00
_cell.angle_gamma   90.00
#
_symmetry.space_group_name_H-M   'P 1'
#
loop_
_entity.id
_entity.type
_entity.pdbx_description
1 polymer ?
#
loop_
_entity_poly.entity_id
_entity_poly.type
_entity_poly.pdbx_seq_one_letter_code
_entity_poly.pdbx_strand_id
1 'polypeptide(L)'
;MSFIGNFQIPTNTLDLFIRSVDISSYLPGRVRLYSNNLIGNADLEAQIQSQLGSFAEIDSVQTNVTSGSILILYTPERLRQNADLRKVEEYIMTHARRK
;
A
#
# COMPACT_ATOMS: atom_id res chain seq x y z
N MET A 1 9.40 -30.99 1.71
CA MET A 1 8.52 -29.85 1.39
C MET A 1 9.26 -28.58 1.77
N SER A 2 9.76 -27.84 0.79
CA SER A 2 10.68 -26.72 1.00
C SER A 2 9.91 -25.49 1.50
N PHE A 3 10.08 -25.16 2.78
CA PHE A 3 9.57 -23.92 3.39
C PHE A 3 10.54 -22.76 3.16
N ILE A 4 10.79 -22.41 1.89
CA ILE A 4 11.35 -21.10 1.58
C ILE A 4 10.17 -20.25 1.09
N GLY A 5 9.41 -19.70 2.04
CA GLY A 5 8.54 -18.57 1.71
C GLY A 5 9.45 -17.44 1.24
N ASN A 6 9.25 -16.96 0.01
CA ASN A 6 10.04 -15.90 -0.60
C ASN A 6 10.21 -14.72 0.38
N PHE A 7 11.38 -14.62 1.02
CA PHE A 7 11.76 -13.44 1.80
C PHE A 7 12.06 -12.31 0.81
N GLN A 8 11.02 -11.61 0.37
CA GLN A 8 11.16 -10.43 -0.46
C GLN A 8 11.68 -9.30 0.43
N ILE A 9 12.92 -8.89 0.20
CA ILE A 9 13.53 -7.72 0.84
C ILE A 9 12.77 -6.48 0.36
N PRO A 10 12.33 -5.58 1.26
CA PRO A 10 11.65 -4.36 0.87
C PRO A 10 12.52 -3.53 -0.06
N THR A 11 11.93 -3.04 -1.15
CA THR A 11 12.67 -2.37 -2.23
C THR A 11 12.62 -0.85 -2.13
N ASN A 12 11.61 -0.28 -1.47
CA ASN A 12 11.47 1.16 -1.31
C ASN A 12 10.60 1.53 -0.09
N THR A 13 10.39 2.83 0.12
CA THR A 13 9.60 3.35 1.25
C THR A 13 8.12 2.96 1.17
N LEU A 14 7.56 2.80 -0.04
CA LEU A 14 6.20 2.32 -0.22
C LEU A 14 6.08 0.86 0.22
N ASP A 15 7.04 0.02 -0.14
CA ASP A 15 7.08 -1.39 0.25
C ASP A 15 7.11 -1.54 1.78
N LEU A 16 7.99 -0.79 2.46
CA LEU A 16 8.04 -0.75 3.93
C LEU A 16 6.71 -0.31 4.55
N PHE A 17 6.10 0.74 3.98
CA PHE A 17 4.81 1.23 4.43
C PHE A 17 3.72 0.16 4.29
N ILE A 18 3.61 -0.47 3.12
CA ILE A 18 2.61 -1.51 2.83
C ILE A 18 2.76 -2.72 3.77
N ARG A 19 3.99 -3.10 4.12
CA ARG A 19 4.25 -4.17 5.09
C ARG A 19 3.89 -3.80 6.53
N SER A 20 3.79 -2.52 6.86
CA SER A 20 3.45 -2.03 8.20
C SER A 20 1.95 -1.90 8.46
N VAL A 21 1.12 -2.08 7.43
CA VAL A 21 -0.33 -1.89 7.49
C VAL A 21 -1.07 -3.14 7.03
N ASP A 22 -2.33 -3.28 7.43
CA ASP A 22 -3.18 -4.38 7.00
C ASP A 22 -3.72 -4.12 5.60
N ILE A 23 -3.48 -5.05 4.67
CA ILE A 23 -4.07 -4.99 3.33
C ILE A 23 -5.52 -5.52 3.40
N SER A 24 -6.46 -4.58 3.41
CA SER A 24 -7.90 -4.88 3.58
C SER A 24 -8.54 -5.45 2.31
N SER A 25 -8.20 -4.92 1.14
CA SER A 25 -8.69 -5.43 -0.14
C SER A 25 -7.82 -4.96 -1.30
N TYR A 26 -7.71 -5.79 -2.33
CA TYR A 26 -6.99 -5.47 -3.56
C TYR A 26 -7.88 -5.65 -4.79
N LEU A 27 -7.85 -4.66 -5.67
CA LEU A 27 -8.25 -4.75 -7.07
C LEU A 27 -7.17 -4.04 -7.91
N PRO A 28 -6.92 -4.45 -9.16
CA PRO A 28 -5.99 -3.73 -10.02
C PRO A 28 -6.36 -2.23 -10.08
N GLY A 29 -5.40 -1.37 -9.69
CA GLY A 29 -5.57 0.09 -9.67
C GLY A 29 -6.23 0.65 -8.41
N ARG A 30 -6.61 -0.23 -7.47
CA ARG A 30 -7.29 0.16 -6.23
C ARG A 30 -6.88 -0.74 -5.07
N VAL A 31 -6.19 -0.15 -4.10
CA VAL A 31 -5.79 -0.84 -2.88
C VAL A 31 -6.42 -0.17 -1.68
N ARG A 32 -7.03 -0.97 -0.80
CA ARG A 32 -7.49 -0.51 0.50
C ARG A 32 -6.64 -1.11 1.60
N LEU A 33 -6.12 -0.24 2.44
CA LEU A 33 -5.29 -0.56 3.58
C LEU A 33 -5.99 -0.12 4.87
N TYR A 34 -5.54 -0.67 5.98
CA TYR A 34 -6.00 -0.35 7.32
C TYR A 34 -4.81 -0.18 8.26
N SER A 35 -4.85 0.86 9.08
CA SER A 35 -3.88 1.08 10.14
C SER A 35 -4.57 1.60 11.39
N ASN A 36 -4.42 0.86 12.50
CA ASN A 36 -4.87 1.34 13.81
C ASN A 36 -4.17 2.64 14.23
N ASN A 37 -2.91 2.83 13.81
CA ASN A 37 -2.13 4.01 14.19
C ASN A 37 -2.64 5.31 13.55
N LEU A 38 -3.44 5.21 12.49
CA LEU A 38 -4.08 6.35 11.82
C LEU A 38 -5.32 6.83 12.57
N ILE A 39 -5.91 6.01 13.45
CA ILE A 39 -7.14 6.38 14.15
C ILE A 39 -6.87 7.55 15.11
N GLY A 40 -7.54 8.69 14.88
CA GLY A 40 -7.37 9.91 15.66
C GLY A 40 -6.04 10.63 15.45
N ASN A 41 -5.24 10.26 14.43
CA ASN A 41 -3.89 10.77 14.24
C ASN A 41 -3.76 11.59 12.93
N ALA A 42 -4.03 12.89 13.02
CA ALA A 42 -3.95 13.81 11.89
C ALA A 42 -2.51 14.07 11.40
N ASP A 43 -1.52 14.02 12.29
CA ASP A 43 -0.12 14.17 11.90
C ASP A 43 0.36 13.00 11.05
N LEU A 44 -0.04 11.78 11.41
CA LEU A 44 0.23 10.60 10.60
C LEU A 44 -0.54 10.64 9.28
N GLU A 45 -1.78 11.15 9.27
CA GLU A 45 -2.54 11.36 8.04
C GLU A 45 -1.76 12.26 7.06
N ALA A 46 -1.28 13.42 7.52
CA ALA A 46 -0.53 14.35 6.69
C ALA A 46 0.77 13.72 6.15
N GLN A 47 1.48 12.96 6.98
CA GLN A 47 2.68 12.22 6.56
C GLN A 47 2.37 11.17 5.48
N ILE A 48 1.30 10.39 5.66
CA ILE A 48 0.86 9.38 4.69
C ILE A 48 0.49 10.05 3.37
N GLN A 49 -0.31 11.12 3.42
CA GLN A 49 -0.71 11.88 2.24
C GLN A 49 0.50 12.45 1.50
N SER A 50 1.44 13.07 2.21
CA SER A 50 2.65 13.63 1.62
C SER A 50 3.56 12.55 1.02
N GLN A 51 3.79 11.46 1.74
CA GLN A 51 4.73 10.43 1.32
C GLN A 51 4.16 9.62 0.14
N LEU A 52 2.91 9.16 0.24
CA LEU A 52 2.26 8.39 -0.81
C LEU A 52 1.89 9.27 -2.02
N GLY A 53 1.55 10.54 -1.80
CA GLY A 53 1.29 11.50 -2.87
C GLY A 53 2.56 11.94 -3.63
N SER A 54 3.75 11.62 -3.13
CA SER A 54 5.01 11.94 -3.82
C SER A 54 5.35 10.99 -4.99
N PHE A 55 4.68 9.83 -5.07
CA PHE A 55 4.88 8.88 -6.17
C PHE A 55 4.07 9.29 -7.38
N ALA A 56 4.73 9.51 -8.53
CA ALA A 56 4.07 9.92 -9.78
C ALA A 56 3.14 8.84 -10.35
N GLU A 57 3.33 7.59 -9.94
CA GLU A 57 2.51 6.44 -10.32
C GLU A 57 1.23 6.31 -9.50
N ILE A 58 1.11 7.04 -8.39
CA ILE A 58 -0.09 7.08 -7.56
C ILE A 58 -0.98 8.24 -8.01
N ASP A 59 -2.22 7.96 -8.36
CA ASP A 59 -3.17 8.96 -8.84
C ASP A 59 -3.87 9.70 -7.68
N SER A 60 -4.21 8.99 -6.60
CA SER A 60 -4.76 9.63 -5.39
C SER A 60 -4.60 8.78 -4.15
N VAL A 61 -4.53 9.44 -3.00
CA VAL A 61 -4.53 8.81 -1.67
C VAL A 61 -5.66 9.42 -0.87
N GLN A 62 -6.55 8.58 -0.32
CA GLN A 62 -7.61 9.03 0.57
C GLN A 62 -7.45 8.33 1.91
N THR A 63 -7.49 9.09 2.97
CA THR A 63 -7.32 8.64 4.34
C THR A 63 -8.59 8.92 5.13
N ASN A 64 -8.82 8.12 6.17
CA ASN A 64 -9.92 8.34 7.10
C ASN A 64 -9.41 8.09 8.52
N VAL A 65 -9.10 9.18 9.24
CA VAL A 65 -8.63 9.14 10.63
C VAL A 65 -9.68 8.64 11.62
N THR A 66 -10.96 8.58 11.25
CA THR A 66 -11.99 8.01 12.14
C THR A 66 -11.94 6.48 12.16
N SER A 67 -11.62 5.86 11.02
CA SER A 67 -11.66 4.41 10.82
C SER A 67 -10.30 3.78 10.57
N GLY A 68 -9.23 4.57 10.41
CA GLY A 68 -7.90 4.07 10.05
C GLY A 68 -7.79 3.54 8.61
N SER A 69 -8.79 3.80 7.76
CA SER A 69 -8.79 3.34 6.37
C SER A 69 -7.91 4.23 5.49
N ILE A 70 -7.22 3.59 4.54
CA ILE A 70 -6.43 4.26 3.50
C ILE A 70 -6.81 3.65 2.15
N LEU A 71 -7.11 4.48 1.17
CA LEU A 71 -7.43 4.09 -0.20
C LEU A 71 -6.38 4.69 -1.13
N ILE A 72 -5.68 3.82 -1.87
CA ILE A 72 -4.72 4.21 -2.89
C ILE A 72 -5.34 3.89 -4.25
N LEU A 73 -5.39 4.90 -5.12
CA LEU A 73 -5.81 4.77 -6.51
C LEU A 73 -4.61 5.00 -7.42
N TYR A 74 -4.47 4.18 -8.44
CA TYR A 74 -3.39 4.27 -9.42
C TYR A 74 -3.80 3.60 -10.74
N THR A 75 -3.07 3.92 -11.80
CA THR A 75 -3.20 3.27 -13.11
C THR A 75 -2.28 2.05 -13.17
N PRO A 76 -2.79 0.79 -13.26
CA PRO A 76 -1.96 -0.41 -13.20
C PRO A 76 -0.82 -0.42 -14.23
N GLU A 77 -1.11 0.01 -15.45
CA GLU A 77 -0.16 0.04 -16.55
C GLU A 77 1.01 0.98 -16.24
N ARG A 78 0.75 2.14 -15.63
CA ARG A 78 1.78 3.10 -15.22
C ARG A 78 2.59 2.57 -14.06
N LEU A 79 1.91 2.03 -13.04
CA LEU A 79 2.58 1.51 -11.84
C LEU A 79 3.51 0.32 -12.17
N ARG A 80 3.11 -0.56 -13.09
CA ARG A 80 3.89 -1.74 -13.50
C ARG A 80 5.12 -1.42 -14.36
N GLN A 81 5.21 -0.21 -14.93
CA GLN A 81 6.43 0.26 -15.61
C GLN A 81 7.56 0.48 -14.60
N ASN A 82 7.23 0.82 -13.35
CA ASN A 82 8.19 0.92 -12.27
C ASN A 82 8.42 -0.46 -11.64
N ALA A 83 9.61 -1.02 -11.83
CA ALA A 83 9.93 -2.38 -11.40
C ALA A 83 9.82 -2.60 -9.88
N ASP A 84 10.06 -1.58 -9.07
CA ASP A 84 9.96 -1.68 -7.61
C ASP A 84 8.50 -1.58 -7.16
N LEU A 85 7.73 -0.65 -7.73
CA LEU A 85 6.29 -0.57 -7.42
C LEU A 85 5.52 -1.79 -7.93
N ARG A 86 5.96 -2.41 -9.02
CA ARG A 86 5.40 -3.68 -9.49
C ARG A 86 5.55 -4.79 -8.44
N LYS A 87 6.72 -4.89 -7.79
CA LYS A 87 6.94 -5.87 -6.70
C LYS A 87 6.04 -5.57 -5.50
N VAL A 88 5.82 -4.29 -5.20
CA VAL A 88 4.86 -3.88 -4.17
C VAL A 88 3.44 -4.34 -4.53
N GLU A 89 2.99 -4.15 -5.78
CA GLU A 89 1.67 -4.63 -6.22
C GLU A 89 1.57 -6.17 -6.14
N GLU A 90 2.60 -6.91 -6.54
CA GLU A 90 2.67 -8.37 -6.42
C GLU A 90 2.60 -8.82 -4.94
N TYR A 91 3.29 -8.11 -4.05
CA TYR A 91 3.21 -8.33 -2.60
C TYR A 91 1.78 -8.09 -2.08
N ILE A 92 1.15 -6.99 -2.49
CA ILE A 92 -0.23 -6.66 -2.10
C ILE A 92 -1.20 -7.75 -2.57
N MET A 93 -1.07 -8.20 -3.82
CA MET A 93 -1.94 -9.24 -4.39
C MET A 93 -1.86 -10.55 -3.60
N THR A 94 -0.68 -10.91 -3.09
CA THR A 94 -0.47 -12.15 -2.33
C THR A 94 -0.94 -12.06 -0.88
N HIS A 95 -0.94 -10.86 -0.29
CA HIS A 95 -1.24 -10.63 1.13
C HIS A 95 -2.60 -9.98 1.38
N ALA A 96 -3.32 -9.58 0.33
CA ALA A 96 -4.68 -9.08 0.46
C ALA A 96 -5.59 -10.13 1.09
N ARG A 97 -6.38 -9.71 2.09
CA ARG A 97 -7.38 -10.57 2.71
C ARG A 97 -8.37 -11.05 1.63
N ARG A 98 -8.40 -12.36 1.38
CA ARG A 98 -9.45 -12.99 0.56
C ARG A 98 -10.72 -13.01 1.40
N LYS A 99 -11.71 -12.20 1.02
CA LYS A 99 -13.08 -12.32 1.52
C LYS A 99 -13.82 -13.40 0.74
#